data_AF-A0AAD2VJ50-F1
#
_entry.id   AF-A0AAD2VJ50-F1
#
_cell.length_a   1.000
_cell.length_b   1.000
_cell.length_c   1.000
_cell.angle_alpha   90.00
_cell.angle_beta   90.00
_cell.angle_gamma   90.00
#
_symmetry.space_group_name_H-M   'P 1'
#
loop_
_entity.id
_entity.type
_entity.pdbx_description
1 polymer ?
#
loop_
_entity_poly.entity_id
_entity_poly.type
_entity_poly.pdbx_seq_one_letter_code
_entity_poly.pdbx_strand_id
1 'polypeptide(L)'
;MRVTDFSFELPESLIAHYPMPERSSCRLLSLDGPTGALTHGTFTDLLDKLNPGDLLVFNNTRVIPARLFGRKASGGKIEVLVERMLDDKRILAHIRASKAPKPGAELLLGDDESINATMTARHGALFEVEFNDERSVLDILNSIGHMPLPPYIDRPDEDADRELYQTVYSEKPGAVAAPTAGLHFDEPLLEKLRAKGVEMAFVTLHVGAGTFQPVRVDTIEDHIIHSEYAEVPQDVVDAVLAAKARGNRVIAVGTTSVRSLESAAQAAKNDLIEPFFDDTQIFIYPGFQYKVVDALVTNFHLPESTLIMLVSAFAGYQHTMNAYKAAVEEKYRFFSYGDAMFITYNPQAINERVGE
;
A
#
# COMPACT_ATOMS: atom_id res chain seq x y z
N MET A 1 -7.82 2.78 -22.21
CA MET A 1 -7.15 4.04 -21.80
C MET A 1 -5.64 3.84 -21.87
N ARG A 2 -4.83 4.88 -22.11
CA ARG A 2 -3.36 4.71 -22.11
C ARG A 2 -2.77 5.02 -20.75
N VAL A 3 -1.71 4.32 -20.40
CA VAL A 3 -0.94 4.60 -19.17
C VAL A 3 -0.44 6.04 -19.15
N THR A 4 0.01 6.54 -20.30
CA THR A 4 0.52 7.92 -20.46
C THR A 4 -0.52 9.01 -20.30
N ASP A 5 -1.82 8.69 -20.32
CA ASP A 5 -2.86 9.67 -20.01
C ASP A 5 -2.79 10.10 -18.52
N PHE A 6 -2.18 9.28 -17.64
CA PHE A 6 -1.95 9.59 -16.22
C PHE A 6 -0.55 10.16 -15.94
N SER A 7 0.11 10.70 -16.97
CA SER A 7 1.43 11.31 -16.84
C SER A 7 1.32 12.75 -16.35
N PHE A 8 2.25 13.16 -15.51
CA PHE A 8 2.42 14.55 -15.07
C PHE A 8 3.88 14.79 -14.66
N GLU A 9 4.33 16.05 -14.75
CA GLU A 9 5.68 16.41 -14.34
C GLU A 9 5.80 16.41 -12.81
N LEU A 10 6.68 15.56 -12.28
CA LEU A 10 7.00 15.50 -10.86
C LEU A 10 8.50 15.78 -10.64
N PRO A 11 8.87 16.97 -10.15
CA PRO A 11 10.25 17.26 -9.78
C PRO A 11 10.75 16.29 -8.70
N GLU A 12 11.94 15.74 -8.90
CA GLU A 12 12.59 14.82 -7.95
C GLU A 12 12.74 15.44 -6.55
N SER A 13 12.91 16.76 -6.47
CA SER A 13 12.99 17.50 -5.20
C SER A 13 11.71 17.47 -4.36
N LEU A 14 10.57 17.05 -4.93
CA LEU A 14 9.31 16.87 -4.21
C LEU A 14 9.12 15.44 -3.69
N ILE A 15 10.02 14.50 -4.01
CA ILE A 15 9.96 13.12 -3.51
C ILE A 15 10.52 13.08 -2.08
N ALA A 16 9.71 12.63 -1.12
CA ALA A 16 10.16 12.53 0.27
C ALA A 16 10.94 11.23 0.54
N HIS A 17 12.19 11.37 0.97
CA HIS A 17 13.08 10.25 1.35
C HIS A 17 13.04 9.92 2.85
N TYR A 18 12.53 10.83 3.68
CA TYR A 18 12.35 10.66 5.12
C TYR A 18 10.96 11.18 5.55
N PRO A 19 10.32 10.55 6.56
CA PRO A 19 9.08 11.05 7.13
C PRO A 19 9.30 12.39 7.84
N MET A 20 8.21 13.08 8.13
CA MET A 20 8.26 14.22 9.05
C MET A 20 8.64 13.75 10.47
N PRO A 21 9.36 14.57 11.26
CA PRO A 21 9.68 14.22 12.65
C PRO A 21 8.44 13.94 13.50
N GLU A 22 7.37 14.72 13.27
CA GLU A 22 6.04 14.45 13.79
C GLU A 22 5.16 13.94 12.64
N ARG A 23 4.63 12.72 12.77
CA ARG A 23 3.89 12.04 11.70
C ARG A 23 2.70 12.87 11.21
N SER A 24 1.96 13.46 12.14
CA SER A 24 0.75 14.24 11.87
C SER A 24 1.02 15.69 11.43
N SER A 25 2.29 16.12 11.35
CA SER A 25 2.64 17.48 10.90
C SER A 25 2.75 17.61 9.37
N CYS A 26 2.49 16.54 8.61
CA CYS A 26 2.51 16.61 7.14
C CYS A 26 1.33 17.46 6.61
N ARG A 27 1.43 17.91 5.35
CA ARG A 27 0.35 18.70 4.75
C ARG A 27 -0.81 17.80 4.35
N LEU A 28 -2.00 18.38 4.30
CA LEU A 28 -3.20 17.75 3.77
C LEU A 28 -3.74 18.55 2.60
N LEU A 29 -3.99 17.89 1.46
CA LEU A 29 -4.79 18.43 0.37
C LEU A 29 -6.17 17.78 0.43
N SER A 30 -7.21 18.57 0.70
CA SER A 30 -8.59 18.08 0.61
C SER A 30 -9.13 18.30 -0.80
N LEU A 31 -9.60 17.23 -1.44
CA LEU A 31 -10.29 17.26 -2.72
C LEU A 31 -11.77 16.90 -2.49
N ASP A 32 -12.66 17.85 -2.75
CA ASP A 32 -14.08 17.55 -2.83
C ASP A 32 -14.37 16.86 -4.18
N GLY A 33 -14.70 15.57 -4.15
CA GLY A 33 -14.95 14.77 -5.35
C GLY A 33 -16.04 15.35 -6.25
N PRO A 34 -17.23 15.70 -5.74
CA PRO A 34 -18.32 16.20 -6.59
C PRO A 34 -18.03 17.54 -7.28
N THR A 35 -17.31 18.46 -6.63
CA THR A 35 -17.09 19.83 -7.16
C THR A 35 -15.68 20.05 -7.73
N GLY A 36 -14.72 19.21 -7.37
CA GLY A 36 -13.31 19.41 -7.67
C GLY A 36 -12.63 20.49 -6.82
N ALA A 37 -13.31 21.03 -5.80
CA ALA A 37 -12.76 22.08 -4.95
C ALA A 37 -11.58 21.56 -4.12
N LEU A 38 -10.50 22.36 -4.07
CA LEU A 38 -9.29 22.06 -3.32
C LEU A 38 -9.22 22.92 -2.07
N THR A 39 -8.80 22.32 -0.94
CA THR A 39 -8.47 23.05 0.28
C THR A 39 -7.13 22.56 0.82
N HIS A 40 -6.25 23.50 1.13
CA HIS A 40 -4.91 23.22 1.66
C HIS A 40 -4.91 23.36 3.18
N GLY A 41 -4.29 22.41 3.87
CA GLY A 41 -4.20 22.39 5.32
C GLY A 41 -3.08 21.48 5.83
N THR A 42 -3.23 21.06 7.08
CA THR A 42 -2.34 20.12 7.77
C THR A 42 -3.07 18.81 8.04
N PHE A 43 -2.34 17.71 8.25
CA PHE A 43 -2.96 16.40 8.44
C PHE A 43 -3.88 16.34 9.65
N THR A 44 -3.59 17.11 10.70
CA THR A 44 -4.48 17.22 11.87
C THR A 44 -5.85 17.81 11.53
N ASP A 45 -6.00 18.55 10.43
CA ASP A 45 -7.28 19.08 9.96
C ASP A 45 -8.23 17.97 9.50
N LEU A 46 -7.74 16.73 9.34
CA LEU A 46 -8.57 15.54 9.12
C LEU A 46 -9.64 15.40 10.21
N LEU A 47 -9.35 15.83 11.44
CA LEU A 47 -10.33 15.84 12.53
C LEU A 47 -11.59 16.61 12.13
N ASP A 48 -11.46 17.75 11.45
CA ASP A 48 -12.58 18.59 11.01
C ASP A 48 -13.30 18.05 9.78
N LYS A 49 -12.67 17.14 9.03
CA LYS A 49 -13.28 16.48 7.86
C LYS A 49 -14.15 15.28 8.21
N LEU A 50 -14.06 14.78 9.45
CA LEU A 50 -14.76 13.59 9.92
C LEU A 50 -15.89 13.95 10.90
N ASN A 51 -16.96 13.15 10.91
CA ASN A 51 -18.11 13.33 11.78
C ASN A 51 -18.23 12.18 12.79
N PRO A 52 -18.89 12.40 13.94
CA PRO A 52 -19.22 11.29 14.85
C PRO A 52 -20.02 10.19 14.12
N GLY A 53 -19.65 8.93 14.38
CA GLY A 53 -20.25 7.74 13.76
C GLY A 53 -19.65 7.34 12.40
N ASP A 54 -18.78 8.17 11.81
CA ASP A 54 -17.99 7.78 10.64
C ASP A 54 -17.02 6.66 11.00
N LEU A 55 -16.75 5.76 10.04
CA LEU A 55 -15.86 4.62 10.21
C LEU A 55 -14.56 4.83 9.44
N LEU A 56 -13.42 4.88 10.13
CA LEU A 56 -12.10 4.78 9.52
C LEU A 56 -11.68 3.32 9.41
N VAL A 57 -11.34 2.87 8.20
CA VAL A 57 -10.83 1.51 7.96
C VAL A 57 -9.35 1.58 7.60
N PHE A 58 -8.53 0.96 8.45
CA PHE A 58 -7.07 0.94 8.33
C PHE A 58 -6.57 -0.44 7.88
N ASN A 59 -5.39 -0.49 7.26
CA ASN A 59 -4.65 -1.73 7.04
C ASN A 59 -3.63 -1.94 8.18
N ASN A 60 -3.80 -2.97 9.00
CA ASN A 60 -2.93 -3.27 10.15
C ASN A 60 -1.74 -4.19 9.79
N THR A 61 -1.45 -4.41 8.51
CA THR A 61 -0.28 -5.16 8.10
C THR A 61 1.00 -4.53 8.65
N ARG A 62 1.94 -5.37 9.06
CA ARG A 62 3.26 -5.00 9.56
C ARG A 62 4.32 -5.43 8.56
N VAL A 63 5.22 -4.50 8.22
CA VAL A 63 6.32 -4.75 7.29
C VAL A 63 7.33 -5.69 7.92
N ILE A 64 7.73 -6.74 7.22
CA ILE A 64 8.82 -7.62 7.61
C ILE A 64 10.12 -7.14 6.94
N PRO A 65 11.30 -7.34 7.57
CA PRO A 65 12.60 -7.04 6.97
C PRO A 65 12.93 -8.03 5.83
N ALA A 66 12.25 -7.83 4.71
CA ALA A 66 12.15 -8.72 3.57
C ALA A 66 13.29 -8.58 2.55
N ARG A 67 14.27 -7.70 2.77
CA ARG A 67 15.45 -7.58 1.89
C ARG A 67 16.64 -8.29 2.53
N LEU A 68 17.20 -9.28 1.84
CA LEU A 68 18.39 -10.02 2.28
C LEU A 68 19.52 -9.84 1.29
N PHE A 69 20.73 -9.68 1.79
CA PHE A 69 21.95 -9.75 1.01
C PHE A 69 22.66 -11.08 1.26
N GLY A 70 23.53 -11.47 0.32
CA GLY A 70 24.31 -12.70 0.47
C GLY A 70 25.06 -13.10 -0.80
N ARG A 71 25.37 -14.39 -0.90
CA ARG A 71 25.99 -14.99 -2.09
C ARG A 71 25.50 -16.40 -2.35
N LYS A 72 25.69 -16.88 -3.58
CA LYS A 72 25.58 -18.31 -3.88
C LYS A 72 26.81 -19.03 -3.31
N ALA A 73 26.66 -20.28 -2.86
CA ALA A 73 27.80 -21.11 -2.46
C ALA A 73 28.83 -21.28 -3.60
N SER A 74 28.37 -21.27 -4.86
CA SER A 74 29.22 -21.26 -6.05
C SER A 74 30.00 -19.95 -6.29
N GLY A 75 29.77 -18.93 -5.46
CA GLY A 75 30.24 -17.57 -5.64
C GLY A 75 29.25 -16.67 -6.40
N GLY A 76 29.44 -15.36 -6.24
CA GLY A 76 28.62 -14.30 -6.82
C GLY A 76 27.56 -13.77 -5.84
N LYS A 77 27.54 -12.45 -5.68
CA LYS A 77 26.60 -11.74 -4.82
C LYS A 77 25.16 -11.90 -5.31
N ILE A 78 24.24 -11.96 -4.35
CA ILE A 78 22.80 -11.97 -4.59
C ILE A 78 22.12 -10.97 -3.66
N GLU A 79 20.99 -10.44 -4.14
CA GLU A 79 20.03 -9.70 -3.34
C GLU A 79 18.69 -10.44 -3.47
N VAL A 80 18.06 -10.73 -2.33
CA VAL A 80 16.78 -11.44 -2.23
C VAL A 80 15.76 -10.46 -1.66
N LEU A 81 14.67 -10.25 -2.38
CA LEU A 81 13.53 -9.47 -1.91
C LEU A 81 12.35 -10.42 -1.76
N VAL A 82 11.96 -10.72 -0.52
CA VAL A 82 10.81 -11.57 -0.20
C VAL A 82 9.56 -10.95 -0.83
N GLU A 83 8.74 -11.79 -1.45
CA GLU A 83 7.42 -11.44 -1.99
C GLU A 83 6.33 -11.82 -0.98
N ARG A 84 6.39 -13.06 -0.47
CA ARG A 84 5.51 -13.58 0.57
C ARG A 84 6.13 -14.77 1.27
N MET A 85 5.74 -15.00 2.52
CA MET A 85 6.01 -16.26 3.23
C MET A 85 5.01 -17.32 2.76
N LEU A 86 5.50 -18.54 2.53
CA LEU A 86 4.65 -19.68 2.19
C LEU A 86 4.30 -20.50 3.45
N ASP A 87 5.27 -20.65 4.34
CA ASP A 87 5.17 -21.31 5.64
C ASP A 87 6.36 -20.90 6.52
N ASP A 88 6.54 -21.58 7.66
CA ASP A 88 7.58 -21.30 8.65
C ASP A 88 9.02 -21.54 8.16
N LYS A 89 9.21 -22.13 6.97
CA LYS A 89 10.53 -22.47 6.41
C LYS A 89 10.74 -21.95 4.99
N ARG A 90 9.69 -21.57 4.28
CA ARG A 90 9.76 -21.22 2.85
C ARG A 90 9.20 -19.85 2.54
N ILE A 91 9.84 -19.20 1.58
CA ILE A 91 9.42 -17.92 1.00
C ILE A 91 9.31 -18.02 -0.53
N LEU A 92 8.48 -17.16 -1.11
CA LEU A 92 8.66 -16.71 -2.48
C LEU A 92 9.41 -15.39 -2.48
N ALA A 93 10.36 -15.22 -3.41
CA ALA A 93 11.17 -14.02 -3.50
C ALA A 93 11.60 -13.69 -4.93
N HIS A 94 11.93 -12.43 -5.16
CA HIS A 94 12.74 -12.01 -6.29
C HIS A 94 14.22 -12.12 -5.93
N ILE A 95 15.02 -12.75 -6.79
CA ILE A 95 16.48 -12.86 -6.61
C ILE A 95 17.20 -12.12 -7.73
N ARG A 96 17.91 -11.05 -7.37
CA ARG A 96 18.81 -10.33 -8.27
C ARG A 96 20.20 -10.95 -8.19
N ALA A 97 20.69 -11.48 -9.32
CA ALA A 97 22.01 -12.09 -9.45
C ALA A 97 22.49 -12.02 -10.91
N SER A 98 23.80 -11.96 -11.16
CA SER A 98 24.34 -11.98 -12.54
C SER A 98 23.96 -13.26 -13.31
N LYS A 99 23.85 -14.38 -12.59
CA LYS A 99 23.28 -15.64 -13.09
C LYS A 99 22.33 -16.17 -12.04
N ALA A 100 21.06 -16.31 -12.42
CA ALA A 100 20.00 -16.79 -11.54
C ALA A 100 20.34 -18.18 -10.94
N PRO A 101 20.06 -18.40 -9.65
CA PRO A 101 20.22 -19.72 -9.04
C PRO A 101 19.26 -20.73 -9.68
N LYS A 102 19.70 -21.99 -9.75
CA LYS A 102 18.89 -23.12 -10.23
C LYS A 102 18.34 -23.89 -9.01
N PRO A 103 17.29 -24.72 -9.19
CA PRO A 103 16.86 -25.66 -8.15
C PRO A 103 18.02 -26.46 -7.57
N GLY A 104 18.07 -26.56 -6.24
CA GLY A 104 19.16 -27.16 -5.47
C GLY A 104 20.38 -26.25 -5.25
N ALA A 105 20.37 -25.01 -5.73
CA ALA A 105 21.46 -24.07 -5.45
C ALA A 105 21.41 -23.61 -3.99
N GLU A 106 22.55 -23.75 -3.32
CA GLU A 106 22.77 -23.27 -1.96
C GLU A 106 23.08 -21.76 -1.96
N LEU A 107 22.42 -21.05 -1.06
CA LEU A 107 22.48 -19.61 -0.84
C LEU A 107 22.96 -19.37 0.58
N LEU A 108 23.95 -18.50 0.73
CA LEU A 108 24.43 -18.02 2.02
C LEU A 108 23.90 -16.60 2.19
N LEU A 109 22.97 -16.40 3.13
CA LEU A 109 22.19 -15.19 3.34
C LEU A 109 22.57 -14.51 4.66
N GLY A 110 22.38 -13.19 4.70
CA GLY A 110 22.85 -12.31 5.77
C GLY A 110 24.18 -11.66 5.40
N ASP A 111 24.46 -10.48 5.97
CA ASP A 111 25.73 -9.77 5.75
C ASP A 111 26.96 -10.57 6.21
N ASP A 112 26.77 -11.42 7.23
CA ASP A 112 27.76 -12.36 7.74
C ASP A 112 27.70 -13.75 7.07
N GLU A 113 26.77 -13.92 6.12
CA GLU A 113 26.54 -15.17 5.38
C GLU A 113 26.23 -16.37 6.28
N SER A 114 25.69 -16.12 7.48
CA SER A 114 25.45 -17.15 8.51
C SER A 114 24.27 -18.07 8.22
N ILE A 115 23.34 -17.66 7.35
CA ILE A 115 22.12 -18.40 7.08
C ILE A 115 22.24 -19.19 5.79
N ASN A 116 22.09 -20.51 5.91
CA ASN A 116 22.03 -21.39 4.75
C ASN A 116 20.58 -21.51 4.25
N ALA A 117 20.37 -21.33 2.96
CA ALA A 117 19.09 -21.55 2.31
C ALA A 117 19.27 -22.26 0.97
N THR A 118 18.22 -22.93 0.49
CA THR A 118 18.22 -23.63 -0.79
C THR A 118 17.15 -23.06 -1.70
N MET A 119 17.52 -22.73 -2.94
CA MET A 119 16.54 -22.44 -3.98
C MET A 119 15.88 -23.76 -4.41
N THR A 120 14.60 -23.95 -4.11
CA THR A 120 13.90 -25.24 -4.30
C THR A 120 13.15 -25.29 -5.61
N ALA A 121 12.44 -24.22 -5.97
CA ALA A 121 11.59 -24.17 -7.15
C ALA A 121 11.56 -22.78 -7.79
N ARG A 122 11.08 -22.70 -9.04
CA ARG A 122 10.87 -21.45 -9.76
C ARG A 122 9.42 -21.32 -10.20
N HIS A 123 8.82 -20.18 -9.88
CA HIS A 123 7.43 -19.82 -10.19
C HIS A 123 7.44 -18.59 -11.09
N GLY A 124 7.74 -18.79 -12.38
CA GLY A 124 7.94 -17.70 -13.33
C GLY A 124 9.12 -16.79 -12.95
N ALA A 125 8.82 -15.57 -12.50
CA ALA A 125 9.81 -14.59 -12.04
C ALA A 125 10.22 -14.77 -10.57
N LEU A 126 9.46 -15.54 -9.79
CA LEU A 126 9.69 -15.77 -8.37
C LEU A 126 10.50 -17.05 -8.13
N PHE A 127 11.28 -17.04 -7.07
CA PHE A 127 12.12 -18.12 -6.59
C PHE A 127 11.55 -18.59 -5.25
N GLU A 128 11.29 -19.89 -5.14
CA GLU A 128 11.01 -20.52 -3.85
C GLU A 128 12.33 -20.81 -3.16
N VAL A 129 12.47 -20.32 -1.93
CA VAL A 129 13.66 -20.48 -1.11
C VAL A 129 13.26 -21.09 0.22
N GLU A 130 13.92 -22.19 0.57
CA GLU A 130 13.76 -22.88 1.86
C GLU A 130 14.96 -22.57 2.75
N PHE A 131 14.71 -22.15 3.97
CA PHE A 131 15.76 -21.85 4.95
C PHE A 131 16.15 -23.11 5.72
N ASN A 132 17.43 -23.46 5.69
CA ASN A 132 18.02 -24.62 6.35
C ASN A 132 18.45 -24.24 7.79
N ASP A 133 17.51 -23.74 8.60
CA ASP A 133 17.76 -23.28 9.97
C ASP A 133 16.63 -23.76 10.90
N GLU A 134 16.91 -23.88 12.21
CA GLU A 134 15.90 -24.30 13.20
C GLU A 134 14.84 -23.22 13.45
N ARG A 135 15.22 -21.95 13.34
CA ARG A 135 14.34 -20.78 13.52
C ARG A 135 13.26 -20.68 12.44
N SER A 136 12.16 -19.98 12.72
CA SER A 136 11.15 -19.69 11.71
C SER A 136 11.69 -18.70 10.66
N VAL A 137 11.10 -18.68 9.46
CA VAL A 137 11.37 -17.65 8.44
C VAL A 137 11.31 -16.26 9.04
N LEU A 138 10.25 -15.97 9.80
CA LEU A 138 10.06 -14.64 10.38
C LEU A 138 11.19 -14.26 11.34
N ASP A 139 11.65 -15.18 12.18
CA ASP A 139 12.77 -14.95 13.10
C ASP A 139 14.09 -14.72 12.35
N ILE A 140 14.31 -15.48 11.27
CA ILE A 140 15.49 -15.32 10.42
C ILE A 140 15.47 -13.95 9.74
N LEU A 141 14.35 -13.57 9.11
CA LEU A 141 14.19 -12.26 8.49
C LEU A 141 14.42 -11.15 9.52
N ASN A 142 13.84 -11.26 10.72
CA ASN A 142 14.06 -10.28 11.79
C ASN A 142 15.53 -10.13 12.19
N SER A 143 16.28 -11.24 12.16
CA SER A 143 17.68 -11.31 12.55
C SER A 143 18.65 -10.78 11.50
N ILE A 144 18.45 -11.11 10.21
CA ILE A 144 19.44 -10.83 9.15
C ILE A 144 18.91 -9.93 8.03
N GLY A 145 17.62 -9.59 8.08
CA GLY A 145 16.97 -8.82 7.04
C GLY A 145 17.06 -7.33 7.24
N HIS A 146 17.00 -6.65 6.11
CA HIS A 146 16.94 -5.22 5.96
C HIS A 146 15.51 -4.78 5.68
N MET A 147 15.16 -3.57 6.12
CA MET A 147 13.87 -2.98 5.79
C MET A 147 13.79 -2.78 4.26
N PRO A 148 12.81 -3.36 3.57
CA PRO A 148 12.67 -3.26 2.11
C PRO A 148 12.14 -1.87 1.69
N LEU A 149 12.95 -0.82 1.89
CA LEU A 149 12.58 0.52 1.46
C LEU A 149 12.30 0.54 -0.06
N PRO A 150 11.25 1.25 -0.50
CA PRO A 150 10.91 1.41 -1.91
C PRO A 150 12.09 1.92 -2.74
N PRO A 151 12.20 1.56 -4.03
CA PRO A 151 13.36 1.89 -4.86
C PRO A 151 13.60 3.40 -5.08
N TYR A 152 12.57 4.24 -4.88
CA TYR A 152 12.71 5.70 -4.94
C TYR A 152 13.28 6.32 -3.66
N ILE A 153 13.34 5.57 -2.56
CA ILE A 153 14.06 5.98 -1.35
C ILE A 153 15.52 5.55 -1.54
N ASP A 154 16.29 6.40 -2.23
CA ASP A 154 17.69 6.12 -2.58
C ASP A 154 18.65 6.35 -1.41
N ARG A 155 18.51 5.52 -0.38
CA ARG A 155 19.44 5.40 0.74
C ARG A 155 19.38 3.99 1.36
N PRO A 156 20.43 3.56 2.07
CA PRO A 156 20.35 2.38 2.93
C PRO A 156 19.24 2.53 3.98
N ASP A 157 18.70 1.39 4.43
CA ASP A 157 17.84 1.37 5.60
C ASP A 157 18.66 1.64 6.87
N GLU A 158 18.01 2.29 7.83
CA GLU A 158 18.56 2.63 9.13
C GLU A 158 17.78 1.88 10.22
N ASP A 159 18.35 1.71 11.41
CA ASP A 159 17.65 1.07 12.55
C ASP A 159 16.31 1.77 12.85
N ALA A 160 16.26 3.09 12.66
CA ALA A 160 15.04 3.87 12.83
C ALA A 160 13.93 3.48 11.85
N ASP A 161 14.23 2.98 10.64
CA ASP A 161 13.22 2.57 9.67
C ASP A 161 12.41 1.36 10.14
N ARG A 162 12.93 0.54 11.06
CA ARG A 162 12.18 -0.57 11.68
C ARG A 162 10.92 -0.09 12.39
N GLU A 163 10.95 1.13 12.94
CA GLU A 163 9.83 1.78 13.61
C GLU A 163 9.15 2.85 12.73
N LEU A 164 9.92 3.62 11.98
CA LEU A 164 9.40 4.73 11.17
C LEU A 164 8.62 4.24 9.95
N TYR A 165 9.03 3.13 9.33
CA TYR A 165 8.34 2.50 8.19
C TYR A 165 7.23 1.54 8.62
N GLN A 166 6.54 1.88 9.71
CA GLN A 166 5.40 1.15 10.26
C GLN A 166 4.33 2.14 10.74
N THR A 167 3.07 1.72 10.66
CA THR A 167 1.98 2.43 11.32
C THR A 167 1.98 2.12 12.82
N VAL A 168 1.48 3.06 13.63
CA VAL A 168 1.39 2.91 15.09
C VAL A 168 0.45 1.79 15.53
N TYR A 169 -0.41 1.32 14.63
CA TYR A 169 -1.39 0.23 14.81
C TYR A 169 -1.04 -1.04 14.00
N SER A 170 0.22 -1.19 13.56
CA SER A 170 0.66 -2.38 12.81
C SER A 170 0.74 -3.62 13.71
N GLU A 171 0.08 -4.71 13.30
CA GLU A 171 -0.06 -5.93 14.12
C GLU A 171 0.32 -7.22 13.37
N LYS A 172 -0.04 -7.33 12.08
CA LYS A 172 0.03 -8.60 11.33
C LYS A 172 1.28 -8.66 10.44
N PRO A 173 2.36 -9.36 10.82
CA PRO A 173 3.58 -9.42 10.01
C PRO A 173 3.33 -10.16 8.70
N GLY A 174 3.77 -9.58 7.58
CA GLY A 174 3.72 -10.25 6.29
C GLY A 174 3.90 -9.35 5.07
N ALA A 175 3.78 -8.03 5.22
CA ALA A 175 3.96 -7.11 4.09
C ALA A 175 5.44 -6.80 3.83
N VAL A 176 5.73 -6.52 2.56
CA VAL A 176 7.02 -6.02 2.08
C VAL A 176 7.00 -4.50 1.95
N ALA A 177 5.82 -3.89 1.88
CA ALA A 177 5.68 -2.43 1.83
C ALA A 177 4.68 -1.94 2.87
N ALA A 178 4.95 -0.77 3.45
CA ALA A 178 4.06 -0.19 4.45
C ALA A 178 2.77 0.34 3.81
N PRO A 179 1.62 0.33 4.52
CA PRO A 179 0.42 1.07 4.13
C PRO A 179 0.64 2.56 4.41
N THR A 180 1.28 3.25 3.48
CA THR A 180 1.94 4.55 3.72
C THR A 180 1.02 5.69 4.14
N ALA A 181 -0.25 5.65 3.73
CA ALA A 181 -1.23 6.67 4.14
C ALA A 181 -1.49 6.62 5.66
N GLY A 182 -1.31 5.44 6.24
CA GLY A 182 -1.40 5.19 7.67
C GLY A 182 -0.23 5.76 8.47
N LEU A 183 0.92 6.02 7.84
CA LEU A 183 2.13 6.49 8.52
C LEU A 183 1.99 7.90 9.11
N HIS A 184 1.00 8.66 8.63
CA HIS A 184 0.70 10.03 9.08
C HIS A 184 -0.08 10.08 10.39
N PHE A 185 -0.69 8.96 10.80
CA PHE A 185 -1.40 8.87 12.07
C PHE A 185 -0.42 8.64 13.21
N ASP A 186 -0.61 9.39 14.29
CA ASP A 186 0.01 9.16 15.58
C ASP A 186 -1.08 8.87 16.64
N GLU A 187 -0.66 8.34 17.79
CA GLU A 187 -1.59 8.03 18.88
C GLU A 187 -2.42 9.26 19.34
N PRO A 188 -1.83 10.47 19.52
CA PRO A 188 -2.61 11.64 19.88
C PRO A 188 -3.75 11.98 18.90
N LEU A 189 -3.53 11.84 17.59
CA LEU A 189 -4.57 12.06 16.59
C LEU A 189 -5.64 10.96 16.64
N LEU A 190 -5.24 9.69 16.78
CA LEU A 190 -6.17 8.57 16.90
C LEU A 190 -7.06 8.70 18.14
N GLU A 191 -6.50 9.10 19.27
CA GLU A 191 -7.24 9.37 20.51
C GLU A 191 -8.27 10.50 20.31
N LYS A 192 -7.90 11.60 19.66
CA LYS A 192 -8.83 12.70 19.35
C LYS A 192 -9.97 12.26 18.45
N LEU A 193 -9.69 11.41 17.46
CA LEU A 193 -10.71 10.85 16.56
C LEU A 193 -11.69 9.95 17.32
N ARG A 194 -11.18 9.05 18.18
CA ARG A 194 -12.02 8.21 19.05
C ARG A 194 -12.87 9.06 19.99
N ALA A 195 -12.29 10.09 20.61
CA ALA A 195 -13.00 11.01 21.50
C ALA A 195 -14.09 11.82 20.78
N LYS A 196 -13.91 12.12 19.48
CA LYS A 196 -14.93 12.72 18.62
C LYS A 196 -16.08 11.75 18.28
N GLY A 197 -15.91 10.45 18.53
CA GLY A 197 -16.88 9.42 18.20
C GLY A 197 -16.69 8.84 16.79
N VAL A 198 -15.49 8.98 16.20
CA VAL A 198 -15.13 8.27 14.98
C VAL A 198 -14.80 6.82 15.33
N GLU A 199 -15.42 5.89 14.62
CA GLU A 199 -15.21 4.44 14.77
C GLU A 199 -13.98 4.01 13.96
N MET A 200 -13.35 2.90 14.36
CA MET A 200 -12.15 2.37 13.70
C MET A 200 -12.29 0.88 13.47
N ALA A 201 -11.88 0.41 12.30
CA ALA A 201 -11.82 -1.00 11.94
C ALA A 201 -10.52 -1.30 11.19
N PHE A 202 -10.09 -2.56 11.21
CA PHE A 202 -8.78 -2.98 10.68
C PHE A 202 -8.93 -4.16 9.73
N VAL A 203 -8.54 -3.95 8.48
CA VAL A 203 -8.31 -5.02 7.50
C VAL A 203 -6.83 -5.41 7.50
N THR A 204 -6.52 -6.61 7.03
CA THR A 204 -5.13 -6.99 6.72
C THR A 204 -4.99 -7.06 5.21
N LEU A 205 -3.97 -6.45 4.62
CA LEU A 205 -3.55 -6.75 3.24
C LEU A 205 -2.04 -6.78 3.17
N HIS A 206 -1.48 -7.94 2.84
CA HIS A 206 -0.04 -8.12 2.71
C HIS A 206 0.42 -7.68 1.32
N VAL A 207 1.07 -6.52 1.28
CA VAL A 207 1.62 -5.93 0.07
C VAL A 207 2.91 -6.66 -0.29
N GLY A 208 2.94 -7.30 -1.46
CA GLY A 208 4.14 -7.97 -1.98
C GLY A 208 5.15 -7.00 -2.59
N ALA A 209 6.32 -7.50 -2.98
CA ALA A 209 7.34 -6.74 -3.71
C ALA A 209 6.86 -6.35 -5.12
N GLY A 210 5.88 -7.07 -5.68
CA GLY A 210 5.17 -6.72 -6.92
C GLY A 210 4.66 -5.28 -6.97
N THR A 211 4.30 -4.69 -5.82
CA THR A 211 3.79 -3.31 -5.73
C THR A 211 4.76 -2.23 -6.20
N PHE A 212 6.07 -2.51 -6.22
CA PHE A 212 7.07 -1.58 -6.74
C PHE A 212 7.32 -1.71 -8.25
N GLN A 213 6.66 -2.66 -8.93
CA GLN A 213 6.87 -2.86 -10.36
C GLN A 213 6.13 -1.80 -11.18
N PRO A 214 6.79 -1.15 -12.16
CA PRO A 214 6.13 -0.21 -13.04
C PRO A 214 5.13 -0.95 -13.95
N VAL A 215 4.09 -0.24 -14.38
CA VAL A 215 3.20 -0.71 -15.45
C VAL A 215 4.01 -0.74 -16.75
N ARG A 216 4.07 -1.91 -17.42
CA ARG A 216 4.88 -2.13 -18.64
C ARG A 216 4.07 -2.33 -19.90
N VAL A 217 2.77 -2.07 -19.83
CA VAL A 217 1.83 -2.16 -20.96
C VAL A 217 1.41 -0.76 -21.38
N ASP A 218 1.09 -0.58 -22.66
CA ASP A 218 0.64 0.72 -23.17
C ASP A 218 -0.81 1.01 -22.77
N THR A 219 -1.65 -0.03 -22.84
CA THR A 219 -3.08 0.01 -22.55
C THR A 219 -3.34 -0.52 -21.16
N ILE A 220 -4.10 0.23 -20.36
CA ILE A 220 -4.40 -0.11 -18.96
C ILE A 220 -5.07 -1.47 -18.85
N GLU A 221 -6.00 -1.78 -19.76
CA GLU A 221 -6.79 -3.00 -19.79
C GLU A 221 -5.94 -4.28 -20.00
N ASP A 222 -4.72 -4.15 -20.50
CA ASP A 222 -3.78 -5.26 -20.70
C ASP A 222 -2.91 -5.53 -19.47
N HIS A 223 -3.01 -4.70 -18.43
CA HIS A 223 -2.19 -4.82 -17.23
C HIS A 223 -2.70 -5.93 -16.31
N ILE A 224 -1.83 -6.89 -16.01
CA ILE A 224 -2.09 -7.93 -15.00
C ILE A 224 -1.55 -7.43 -13.67
N ILE A 225 -2.45 -7.16 -12.72
CA ILE A 225 -2.08 -6.81 -11.36
C ILE A 225 -1.61 -8.05 -10.59
N HIS A 226 -0.57 -7.90 -9.78
CA HIS A 226 -0.12 -8.97 -8.90
C HIS A 226 -1.18 -9.26 -7.83
N SER A 227 -1.25 -10.53 -7.44
CA SER A 227 -2.16 -10.99 -6.40
C SER A 227 -1.62 -10.62 -5.02
N GLU A 228 -2.48 -10.14 -4.13
CA GLU A 228 -2.15 -9.85 -2.74
C GLU A 228 -3.20 -10.46 -1.82
N TYR A 229 -2.77 -11.08 -0.73
CA TYR A 229 -3.70 -11.69 0.22
C TYR A 229 -4.34 -10.61 1.10
N ALA A 230 -5.66 -10.64 1.21
CA ALA A 230 -6.44 -9.70 2.01
C ALA A 230 -7.38 -10.42 2.98
N GLU A 231 -7.51 -9.84 4.18
CA GLU A 231 -8.41 -10.25 5.24
C GLU A 231 -9.36 -9.10 5.57
N VAL A 232 -10.65 -9.35 5.38
CA VAL A 232 -11.76 -8.50 5.83
C VAL A 232 -12.62 -9.35 6.77
N PRO A 233 -12.31 -9.33 8.08
CA PRO A 233 -13.03 -10.15 9.06
C PRO A 233 -14.47 -9.65 9.30
N GLN A 234 -15.26 -10.51 9.97
CA GLN A 234 -16.69 -10.25 10.21
C GLN A 234 -16.96 -8.98 11.01
N ASP A 235 -16.10 -8.64 11.97
CA ASP A 235 -16.23 -7.40 12.76
C ASP A 235 -16.06 -6.14 11.89
N VAL A 236 -15.18 -6.16 10.88
CA VAL A 236 -15.07 -5.09 9.87
C VAL A 236 -16.34 -5.00 9.03
N VAL A 237 -16.86 -6.15 8.58
CA VAL A 237 -18.12 -6.21 7.82
C VAL A 237 -19.27 -5.62 8.62
N ASP A 238 -19.42 -6.03 9.88
CA ASP A 238 -20.46 -5.54 10.78
C ASP A 238 -20.35 -4.02 11.00
N ALA A 239 -19.13 -3.52 11.21
CA ALA A 239 -18.87 -2.09 11.36
C ALA A 239 -19.24 -1.30 10.10
N VAL A 240 -18.85 -1.80 8.91
CA VAL A 240 -19.19 -1.18 7.62
C VAL A 240 -20.70 -1.13 7.42
N LEU A 241 -21.40 -2.25 7.62
CA LEU A 241 -22.85 -2.33 7.48
C LEU A 241 -23.57 -1.42 8.48
N ALA A 242 -23.10 -1.37 9.74
CA ALA A 242 -23.65 -0.50 10.76
C ALA A 242 -23.46 0.99 10.42
N ALA A 243 -22.27 1.40 9.96
CA ALA A 243 -22.02 2.76 9.53
C ALA A 243 -22.94 3.17 8.36
N LYS A 244 -23.05 2.31 7.34
CA LYS A 244 -23.95 2.54 6.19
C LYS A 244 -25.42 2.59 6.60
N ALA A 245 -25.87 1.73 7.51
CA ALA A 245 -27.24 1.72 8.01
C ALA A 245 -27.61 3.01 8.76
N ARG A 246 -26.64 3.66 9.42
CA ARG A 246 -26.81 4.97 10.07
C ARG A 246 -26.71 6.15 9.11
N GLY A 247 -26.32 5.92 7.85
CA GLY A 247 -26.02 6.98 6.88
C GLY A 247 -24.67 7.68 7.14
N ASN A 248 -23.80 7.08 7.95
CA ASN A 248 -22.43 7.53 8.16
C ASN A 248 -21.51 7.06 7.03
N ARG A 249 -20.34 7.69 6.91
CA ARG A 249 -19.37 7.38 5.87
C ARG A 249 -18.43 6.26 6.30
N VAL A 250 -17.99 5.46 5.32
CA VAL A 250 -16.85 4.56 5.41
C VAL A 250 -15.66 5.21 4.72
N ILE A 251 -14.62 5.50 5.49
CA ILE A 251 -13.41 6.20 5.03
C ILE A 251 -12.26 5.21 5.03
N ALA A 252 -11.76 4.89 3.84
CA ALA A 252 -10.59 4.04 3.70
C ALA A 252 -9.31 4.85 3.95
N VAL A 253 -8.42 4.32 4.79
CA VAL A 253 -7.08 4.87 5.00
C VAL A 253 -6.08 4.05 4.19
N GLY A 254 -5.70 4.60 3.05
CA GLY A 254 -4.80 3.99 2.08
C GLY A 254 -5.54 3.18 1.00
N THR A 255 -4.90 3.09 -0.16
CA THR A 255 -5.41 2.34 -1.32
C THR A 255 -5.48 0.83 -1.08
N THR A 256 -4.68 0.29 -0.16
CA THR A 256 -4.77 -1.13 0.25
C THR A 256 -6.09 -1.40 0.99
N SER A 257 -6.50 -0.51 1.90
CA SER A 257 -7.81 -0.60 2.58
C SER A 257 -8.97 -0.50 1.58
N VAL A 258 -8.85 0.37 0.56
CA VAL A 258 -9.82 0.43 -0.55
C VAL A 258 -9.92 -0.92 -1.26
N ARG A 259 -8.78 -1.47 -1.70
CA ARG A 259 -8.75 -2.73 -2.43
C ARG A 259 -9.30 -3.89 -1.60
N SER A 260 -9.01 -3.96 -0.30
CA SER A 260 -9.59 -4.98 0.59
C SER A 260 -11.12 -4.87 0.65
N LEU A 261 -11.65 -3.68 0.94
CA LEU A 261 -13.10 -3.46 1.09
C LEU A 261 -13.86 -3.71 -0.23
N GLU A 262 -13.35 -3.19 -1.34
CA GLU A 262 -14.01 -3.34 -2.64
C GLU A 262 -13.89 -4.76 -3.20
N SER A 263 -12.81 -5.50 -2.87
CA SER A 263 -12.71 -6.94 -3.20
C SER A 263 -13.74 -7.75 -2.43
N ALA A 264 -13.88 -7.50 -1.12
CA ALA A 264 -14.90 -8.13 -0.29
C ALA A 264 -16.31 -7.83 -0.80
N ALA A 265 -16.59 -6.59 -1.21
CA ALA A 265 -17.87 -6.17 -1.78
C ALA A 265 -18.13 -6.72 -3.20
N GLN A 266 -17.08 -7.05 -3.96
CA GLN A 266 -17.20 -7.71 -5.26
C GLN A 266 -17.46 -9.21 -5.10
N ALA A 267 -16.87 -9.84 -4.08
CA ALA A 267 -17.04 -11.26 -3.77
C ALA A 267 -18.36 -11.57 -3.02
N ALA A 268 -18.93 -10.58 -2.33
CA ALA A 268 -20.17 -10.69 -1.57
C ALA A 268 -21.35 -11.13 -2.47
N LYS A 269 -22.18 -12.04 -1.95
CA LYS A 269 -23.31 -12.62 -2.69
C LYS A 269 -24.67 -12.02 -2.31
N ASN A 270 -24.88 -11.72 -1.04
CA ASN A 270 -26.19 -11.35 -0.52
C ASN A 270 -26.22 -9.93 0.04
N ASP A 271 -25.13 -9.52 0.70
CA ASP A 271 -25.01 -8.22 1.35
C ASP A 271 -24.08 -7.28 0.59
N LEU A 272 -24.01 -6.01 1.03
CA LEU A 272 -23.10 -5.01 0.46
C LEU A 272 -21.64 -5.45 0.51
N ILE A 273 -21.26 -6.15 1.58
CA ILE A 273 -19.93 -6.69 1.86
C ILE A 273 -20.09 -7.93 2.75
N GLU A 274 -19.26 -8.95 2.52
CA GLU A 274 -19.21 -10.20 3.29
C GLU A 274 -17.75 -10.47 3.70
N PRO A 275 -17.47 -11.33 4.70
CA PRO A 275 -16.10 -11.63 5.09
C PRO A 275 -15.26 -12.15 3.93
N PHE A 276 -14.02 -11.71 3.84
CA PHE A 276 -13.11 -12.02 2.74
C PHE A 276 -11.75 -12.43 3.28
N PHE A 277 -11.29 -13.63 2.90
CA PHE A 277 -9.98 -14.18 3.28
C PHE A 277 -9.41 -14.89 2.06
N ASP A 278 -8.96 -14.09 1.10
CA ASP A 278 -8.50 -14.61 -0.18
C ASP A 278 -7.51 -13.64 -0.83
N ASP A 279 -6.91 -14.12 -1.90
CA ASP A 279 -6.09 -13.36 -2.80
C ASP A 279 -6.98 -12.38 -3.61
N THR A 280 -6.57 -11.10 -3.65
CA THR A 280 -7.19 -10.07 -4.50
C THR A 280 -6.27 -9.66 -5.63
N GLN A 281 -6.84 -9.65 -6.84
CA GLN A 281 -6.28 -9.07 -8.04
C GLN A 281 -7.15 -7.92 -8.54
N ILE A 282 -7.85 -7.22 -7.64
CA ILE A 282 -8.70 -6.10 -8.02
C ILE A 282 -7.83 -4.98 -8.62
N PHE A 283 -8.15 -4.60 -9.85
CA PHE A 283 -7.52 -3.47 -10.52
C PHE A 283 -8.56 -2.36 -10.70
N ILE A 284 -8.37 -1.26 -9.97
CA ILE A 284 -9.30 -0.14 -9.91
C ILE A 284 -8.76 1.01 -10.78
N TYR A 285 -9.50 1.36 -11.82
CA TYR A 285 -9.20 2.43 -12.77
C TYR A 285 -10.51 3.11 -13.23
N PRO A 286 -10.47 4.27 -13.93
CA PRO A 286 -11.68 5.01 -14.28
C PRO A 286 -12.74 4.15 -14.99
N GLY A 287 -13.99 4.31 -14.56
CA GLY A 287 -15.10 3.41 -14.89
C GLY A 287 -15.43 2.37 -13.82
N PHE A 288 -14.60 2.23 -12.78
CA PHE A 288 -14.89 1.37 -11.62
C PHE A 288 -16.04 1.93 -10.76
N GLN A 289 -16.95 1.05 -10.33
CA GLN A 289 -18.05 1.39 -9.43
C GLN A 289 -17.69 1.04 -7.98
N TYR A 290 -17.42 2.07 -7.17
CA TYR A 290 -17.23 1.91 -5.74
C TYR A 290 -18.54 1.56 -5.05
N LYS A 291 -18.51 0.54 -4.18
CA LYS A 291 -19.68 0.08 -3.43
C LYS A 291 -19.62 0.50 -1.96
N VAL A 292 -18.44 0.49 -1.36
CA VAL A 292 -18.28 0.62 0.09
C VAL A 292 -17.66 1.96 0.47
N VAL A 293 -16.60 2.38 -0.20
CA VAL A 293 -15.82 3.54 0.24
C VAL A 293 -16.49 4.87 -0.12
N ASP A 294 -16.67 5.76 0.87
CA ASP A 294 -17.27 7.10 0.70
C ASP A 294 -16.25 8.24 0.71
N ALA A 295 -15.11 8.02 1.36
CA ALA A 295 -13.96 8.92 1.32
C ALA A 295 -12.63 8.15 1.43
N LEU A 296 -11.55 8.77 0.97
CA LEU A 296 -10.22 8.18 0.92
C LEU A 296 -9.20 9.12 1.55
N VAL A 297 -8.41 8.60 2.49
CA VAL A 297 -7.14 9.20 2.92
C VAL A 297 -6.01 8.47 2.20
N THR A 298 -5.18 9.17 1.43
CA THR A 298 -4.06 8.55 0.70
C THR A 298 -2.85 9.48 0.56
N ASN A 299 -1.70 8.98 0.13
CA ASN A 299 -0.56 9.82 -0.28
C ASN A 299 -0.75 10.33 -1.72
N PHE A 300 0.17 11.17 -2.19
CA PHE A 300 0.35 11.41 -3.62
C PHE A 300 1.17 10.30 -4.28
N HIS A 301 0.74 9.87 -5.47
CA HIS A 301 1.28 8.71 -6.20
C HIS A 301 2.15 9.10 -7.41
N LEU A 302 2.86 8.13 -8.00
CA LEU A 302 3.68 8.35 -9.22
C LEU A 302 2.78 8.66 -10.42
N PRO A 303 3.27 9.47 -11.38
CA PRO A 303 2.70 9.48 -12.72
C PRO A 303 2.67 8.05 -13.27
N GLU A 304 1.66 7.75 -14.08
CA GLU A 304 1.55 6.46 -14.78
C GLU A 304 1.43 5.23 -13.85
N SER A 305 1.11 5.45 -12.56
CA SER A 305 0.94 4.35 -11.59
C SER A 305 -0.49 3.85 -11.49
N THR A 306 -0.65 2.58 -11.11
CA THR A 306 -1.97 2.00 -10.82
C THR A 306 -2.70 2.71 -9.69
N LEU A 307 -1.97 3.35 -8.77
CA LEU A 307 -2.54 4.06 -7.63
C LEU A 307 -3.16 5.41 -8.03
N ILE A 308 -2.56 6.15 -8.97
CA ILE A 308 -3.22 7.37 -9.49
C ILE A 308 -4.48 7.00 -10.29
N MET A 309 -4.47 5.88 -11.02
CA MET A 309 -5.67 5.38 -11.71
C MET A 309 -6.81 5.05 -10.73
N LEU A 310 -6.49 4.43 -9.59
CA LEU A 310 -7.47 4.16 -8.52
C LEU A 310 -8.06 5.47 -7.98
N VAL A 311 -7.22 6.47 -7.68
CA VAL A 311 -7.68 7.77 -7.21
C VAL A 311 -8.54 8.48 -8.26
N SER A 312 -8.16 8.41 -9.54
CA SER A 312 -8.94 8.94 -10.65
C SER A 312 -10.28 8.24 -10.82
N ALA A 313 -10.37 6.94 -10.57
CA ALA A 313 -11.64 6.22 -10.55
C ALA A 313 -12.57 6.73 -9.44
N PHE A 314 -12.00 7.18 -8.31
CA PHE A 314 -12.73 7.62 -7.14
C PHE A 314 -13.22 9.07 -7.23
N ALA A 315 -12.34 9.99 -7.66
CA ALA A 315 -12.61 11.42 -7.69
C ALA A 315 -12.95 11.98 -9.07
N GLY A 316 -12.76 11.19 -10.12
CA GLY A 316 -12.78 11.65 -11.51
C GLY A 316 -11.37 12.04 -11.99
N TYR A 317 -11.05 11.67 -13.22
CA TYR A 317 -9.75 11.86 -13.83
C TYR A 317 -9.35 13.34 -13.85
N GLN A 318 -10.18 14.24 -14.36
CA GLN A 318 -9.89 15.67 -14.46
C GLN A 318 -9.65 16.30 -13.08
N HIS A 319 -10.45 15.91 -12.09
CA HIS A 319 -10.34 16.45 -10.73
C HIS A 319 -9.06 15.94 -10.05
N THR A 320 -8.72 14.65 -10.22
CA THR A 320 -7.45 14.10 -9.75
C THR A 320 -6.26 14.79 -10.41
N MET A 321 -6.22 14.90 -11.74
CA MET A 321 -5.08 15.51 -12.45
C MET A 321 -4.91 16.98 -12.08
N ASN A 322 -6.01 17.73 -11.89
CA ASN A 322 -5.97 19.11 -11.40
C ASN A 322 -5.42 19.18 -9.97
N ALA A 323 -5.83 18.28 -9.07
CA ALA A 323 -5.32 18.23 -7.70
C ALA A 323 -3.82 17.94 -7.64
N TYR A 324 -3.34 17.01 -8.48
CA TYR A 324 -1.92 16.67 -8.57
C TYR A 324 -1.09 17.82 -9.15
N LYS A 325 -1.60 18.50 -10.18
CA LYS A 325 -0.97 19.72 -10.70
C LYS A 325 -0.84 20.80 -9.64
N ALA A 326 -1.93 21.11 -8.93
CA ALA A 326 -1.92 22.07 -7.83
C ALA A 326 -0.96 21.66 -6.71
N ALA A 327 -0.88 20.36 -6.39
CA ALA A 327 0.06 19.84 -5.40
C ALA A 327 1.53 20.06 -5.80
N VAL A 328 1.87 19.86 -7.08
CA VAL A 328 3.21 20.16 -7.60
C VAL A 328 3.51 21.67 -7.54
N GLU A 329 2.57 22.51 -7.98
CA GLU A 329 2.70 23.98 -7.95
C GLU A 329 2.91 24.50 -6.51
N GLU A 330 2.16 23.96 -5.56
CA GLU A 330 2.24 24.28 -4.14
C GLU A 330 3.35 23.53 -3.39
N LYS A 331 4.20 22.77 -4.10
CA LYS A 331 5.35 22.04 -3.55
C LYS A 331 4.98 21.08 -2.40
N TYR A 332 3.89 20.36 -2.56
CA TYR A 332 3.61 19.19 -1.72
C TYR A 332 4.70 18.14 -1.91
N ARG A 333 4.93 17.36 -0.86
CA ARG A 333 5.84 16.21 -0.89
C ARG A 333 5.08 14.97 -1.33
N PHE A 334 5.68 14.16 -2.19
CA PHE A 334 5.04 12.98 -2.78
C PHE A 334 5.56 11.68 -2.13
N PHE A 335 4.89 10.55 -2.39
CA PHE A 335 5.26 9.19 -1.98
C PHE A 335 5.03 8.82 -0.51
N SER A 336 5.60 7.67 -0.13
CA SER A 336 5.50 7.00 1.17
C SER A 336 5.57 7.98 2.34
N TYR A 337 6.56 8.87 2.32
CA TYR A 337 6.84 9.81 3.39
C TYR A 337 6.42 11.26 3.07
N GLY A 338 5.69 11.43 1.97
CA GLY A 338 5.20 12.71 1.50
C GLY A 338 4.05 13.25 2.36
N ASP A 339 3.25 14.09 1.73
CA ASP A 339 2.04 14.65 2.30
C ASP A 339 0.82 13.80 1.93
N ALA A 340 -0.33 14.13 2.50
CA ALA A 340 -1.55 13.36 2.38
C ALA A 340 -2.63 14.09 1.57
N MET A 341 -3.59 13.31 1.08
CA MET A 341 -4.83 13.75 0.48
C MET A 341 -6.02 13.20 1.29
N PHE A 342 -7.07 14.02 1.44
CA PHE A 342 -8.40 13.57 1.85
C PHE A 342 -9.37 13.83 0.70
N ILE A 343 -10.07 12.79 0.25
CA ILE A 343 -10.85 12.82 -0.98
C ILE A 343 -12.26 12.34 -0.67
N THR A 344 -13.29 13.11 -1.03
CA THR A 344 -14.69 12.63 -1.01
C THR A 344 -15.04 11.97 -2.34
N TYR A 345 -15.93 10.97 -2.32
CA TYR A 345 -16.31 10.25 -3.53
C TYR A 345 -17.03 11.15 -4.55
N ASN A 346 -16.64 11.07 -5.83
CA ASN A 346 -17.34 11.72 -6.93
C ASN A 346 -18.31 10.74 -7.62
N PRO A 347 -19.64 10.89 -7.46
CA PRO A 347 -20.61 9.99 -8.09
C PRO A 347 -20.64 10.11 -9.62
N GLN A 348 -20.05 11.16 -10.20
CA GLN A 348 -19.95 11.35 -11.66
C GLN A 348 -18.65 10.81 -12.26
N ALA A 349 -17.68 10.37 -11.43
CA ALA A 349 -16.39 9.87 -11.92
C ALA A 349 -16.53 8.69 -12.89
N ILE A 350 -17.52 7.81 -12.67
CA ILE A 350 -17.79 6.66 -13.54
C ILE A 350 -18.20 7.04 -14.97
N ASN A 351 -18.73 8.25 -15.16
CA ASN A 351 -19.19 8.74 -16.47
C ASN A 351 -18.09 9.49 -17.24
N GLU A 352 -16.94 9.72 -16.61
CA GLU A 352 -15.84 10.46 -17.21
C GLU A 352 -15.07 9.60 -18.21
N ARG A 353 -14.72 10.20 -19.35
CA ARG A 353 -13.92 9.55 -20.38
C ARG A 353 -12.49 10.10 -20.33
N VAL A 354 -11.53 9.20 -20.21
CA VAL A 354 -10.11 9.54 -20.16
C VAL A 354 -9.50 9.42 -21.55
N GLY A 355 -8.76 10.45 -21.96
CA GLY A 355 -8.01 10.45 -23.21
C GLY A 355 -8.82 10.82 -24.48
N GLU A 356 -10.02 11.38 -24.33
CA GLU A 356 -10.77 12.00 -25.44
C GLU A 356 -10.39 13.46 -25.69
#